data_AF-A0A7S4UDM5-F1
#
_entry.id   AF-A0A7S4UDM5-F1
#
_cell.length_a   1.000
_cell.length_b   1.000
_cell.length_c   1.000
_cell.angle_alpha   90.00
_cell.angle_beta   90.00
_cell.angle_gamma   90.00
#
_symmetry.space_group_name_H-M   'P 1'
#
loop_
_entity.id
_entity.type
_entity.pdbx_description
1 polymer ?
#
loop_
_entity_poly.entity_id
_entity_poly.type
_entity_poly.pdbx_seq_one_letter_code
_entity_poly.pdbx_strand_id
1 'polypeptide(L)'
;MAPAMEDRERALEAVCEDGQMLRHASPELRSDRDVVLEAVTADGLALQYASEPLLKDREVALAAVAQNGQALEWAGEELRASRDVVLAAIRQDASALRHASEELRADQALVSEAVRRDWRMLTCASEELRGSRELVREAVGLDWQALEYASAELRSDRRLVLEAARDDVQALGLAADGLRGDRQLLMEAFEDSGLALEFATEALQGDRDVVLAAVRTDGVALKFASEELRGDAEVVLEAVREAKSALRHASEALRADRDFVLRCVRANPGCLEFAPEACRADRQVILEAMRFDRSALSHATAELRDDRDFALQVVSSWGLALEHVSAELRSDREVVVAASRQNREAISFAPAMLRAELAGELRADPRHCLRN
;
A
#
# COMPACT_ATOMS: atom_id res chain seq x y z
N MET A 1 -11.36 35.74 37.38
CA MET A 1 -11.39 36.38 36.06
C MET A 1 -10.41 37.53 36.10
N ALA A 2 -9.41 37.55 35.22
CA ALA A 2 -8.61 38.75 35.03
C ALA A 2 -9.53 39.88 34.51
N PRO A 3 -9.32 41.14 34.92
CA PRO A 3 -10.12 42.25 34.42
C PRO A 3 -10.00 42.34 32.89
N ALA A 4 -11.10 42.73 32.23
CA ALA A 4 -11.06 42.98 30.79
C ALA A 4 -10.05 44.09 30.49
N MET A 5 -9.33 43.97 29.37
CA MET A 5 -8.51 45.08 28.90
C MET A 5 -9.46 46.18 28.42
N GLU A 6 -9.39 47.35 29.07
CA GLU A 6 -10.21 48.53 28.76
C GLU A 6 -9.40 49.65 28.08
N ASP A 7 -8.07 49.59 28.20
CA ASP A 7 -7.15 50.56 27.61
C ASP A 7 -6.80 50.17 26.17
N ARG A 8 -7.10 51.05 25.22
CA ARG A 8 -6.90 50.83 23.79
C ARG A 8 -5.44 50.64 23.40
N GLU A 9 -4.53 51.42 23.98
CA GLU A 9 -3.10 51.38 23.63
C GLU A 9 -2.47 50.08 24.14
N ARG A 10 -2.80 49.70 25.38
CA ARG A 10 -2.41 48.40 25.94
C ARG A 10 -3.03 47.23 25.18
N ALA A 11 -4.25 47.39 24.69
CA ALA A 11 -4.89 46.36 23.87
C ALA A 11 -4.18 46.18 22.52
N LEU A 12 -3.79 47.28 21.84
CA LEU A 12 -3.01 47.22 20.61
C LEU A 12 -1.66 46.51 20.81
N GLU A 13 -0.92 46.85 21.87
CA GLU A 13 0.32 46.15 22.21
C GLU A 13 0.08 44.65 22.46
N ALA A 14 -0.93 44.32 23.25
CA ALA A 14 -1.24 42.93 23.60
C ALA A 14 -1.67 42.09 22.39
N VAL A 15 -2.52 42.61 21.51
CA VAL A 15 -2.99 41.87 20.33
C VAL A 15 -1.93 41.79 19.23
N CYS A 16 -0.99 42.74 19.19
CA CYS A 16 0.17 42.68 18.30
C CYS A 16 1.12 41.53 18.69
N GLU A 17 1.32 41.30 19.99
CA GLU A 17 2.13 40.17 20.47
C GLU A 17 1.42 38.81 20.34
N ASP A 18 0.13 38.76 20.67
CA ASP A 18 -0.72 37.56 20.55
C ASP A 18 -2.15 37.97 20.18
N GLY A 19 -2.55 37.75 18.92
CA GLY A 19 -3.88 38.11 18.41
C GLY A 19 -5.04 37.50 19.23
N GLN A 20 -4.82 36.36 19.89
CA GLN A 20 -5.82 35.72 20.74
C GLN A 20 -6.15 36.53 22.00
N MET A 21 -5.33 37.52 22.36
CA MET A 21 -5.58 38.43 23.49
C MET A 21 -6.85 39.26 23.31
N LEU A 22 -7.38 39.37 22.08
CA LEU A 22 -8.67 40.01 21.81
C LEU A 22 -9.82 39.39 22.64
N ARG A 23 -9.74 38.09 22.98
CA ARG A 23 -10.71 37.39 23.86
C ARG A 23 -10.81 37.98 25.28
N HIS A 24 -9.82 38.77 25.70
CA HIS A 24 -9.78 39.44 27.00
C HIS A 24 -10.07 40.93 26.92
N ALA A 25 -10.25 41.49 25.71
CA ALA A 25 -10.62 42.88 25.51
C ALA A 25 -12.08 43.13 25.91
N SER A 26 -12.41 44.38 26.28
CA SER A 26 -13.78 44.81 26.54
C SER A 26 -14.65 44.74 25.26
N PRO A 27 -15.98 44.70 25.36
CA PRO A 27 -16.87 44.72 24.19
C PRO A 27 -16.67 45.92 23.27
N GLU A 28 -16.30 47.08 23.83
CA GLU A 28 -15.98 48.29 23.08
C GLU A 28 -14.73 48.09 22.23
N LEU A 29 -13.68 47.49 22.79
CA LEU A 29 -12.43 47.22 22.07
C LEU A 29 -12.55 46.08 21.05
N ARG A 30 -13.40 45.07 21.30
CA ARG A 30 -13.78 44.07 20.28
C ARG A 30 -14.62 44.65 19.14
N SER A 31 -15.10 45.87 19.31
CA SER A 31 -15.77 46.66 18.28
C SER A 31 -14.90 47.79 17.74
N ASP A 32 -13.68 47.96 18.26
CA ASP A 32 -12.70 48.91 17.72
C ASP A 32 -12.02 48.26 16.52
N ARG A 33 -12.25 48.86 15.36
CA ARG A 33 -11.81 48.32 14.08
C ARG A 33 -10.29 48.15 14.00
N ASP A 34 -9.51 49.09 14.53
CA ASP A 34 -8.05 49.04 14.42
C ASP A 34 -7.49 47.96 15.35
N VAL A 35 -8.04 47.85 16.57
CA VAL A 35 -7.65 46.80 17.52
C VAL A 35 -7.94 45.42 16.95
N VAL A 36 -9.12 45.23 16.34
CA VAL A 36 -9.47 43.96 15.71
C VAL A 36 -8.62 43.70 14.47
N LEU A 37 -8.35 44.71 13.64
CA LEU A 37 -7.50 44.56 12.46
C LEU A 37 -6.09 44.09 12.84
N GLU A 38 -5.49 44.73 13.85
CA GLU A 38 -4.18 44.34 14.37
C GLU A 38 -4.20 42.90 14.92
N ALA A 39 -5.24 42.56 15.69
CA ALA A 39 -5.42 41.22 16.24
C ALA A 39 -5.51 40.14 15.14
N VAL A 40 -6.31 40.37 14.09
CA VAL A 40 -6.46 39.38 12.99
C VAL A 40 -5.24 39.32 12.08
N THR A 41 -4.44 40.38 12.00
CA THR A 41 -3.14 40.34 11.30
C THR A 41 -2.10 39.53 12.08
N ALA A 42 -2.16 39.52 13.41
CA ALA A 42 -1.31 38.68 14.25
C ALA A 42 -1.79 37.21 14.26
N ASP A 43 -3.08 36.97 14.47
CA ASP A 43 -3.74 35.66 14.41
C ASP A 43 -5.12 35.76 13.73
N GLY A 44 -5.27 35.20 12.53
CA GLY A 44 -6.52 35.27 11.77
C GLY A 44 -7.71 34.66 12.50
N LEU A 45 -7.49 33.69 13.40
CA LEU A 45 -8.54 33.09 14.22
C LEU A 45 -9.02 34.01 15.36
N ALA A 46 -8.33 35.13 15.61
CA ALA A 46 -8.81 36.16 16.52
C ALA A 46 -10.15 36.78 16.07
N LEU A 47 -10.50 36.64 14.78
CA LEU A 47 -11.77 37.13 14.23
C LEU A 47 -12.97 36.64 15.04
N GLN A 48 -12.92 35.42 15.60
CA GLN A 48 -14.00 34.84 16.41
C GLN A 48 -14.41 35.68 17.64
N TYR A 49 -13.54 36.58 18.11
CA TYR A 49 -13.81 37.44 19.27
C TYR A 49 -14.26 38.84 18.87
N ALA A 50 -14.23 39.20 17.58
CA ALA A 50 -14.70 40.50 17.13
C ALA A 50 -16.23 40.63 17.30
N SER A 51 -16.72 41.86 17.36
CA SER A 51 -18.15 42.11 17.44
C SER A 51 -18.86 41.81 16.11
N GLU A 52 -20.16 41.52 16.17
CA GLU A 52 -20.96 41.19 14.97
C GLU A 52 -20.84 42.19 13.80
N PRO A 53 -20.76 43.53 14.02
CA PRO A 53 -20.52 44.46 12.93
C PRO A 53 -19.18 44.23 12.22
N LEU A 54 -18.12 43.90 12.98
CA LEU A 54 -16.78 43.68 12.43
C LEU A 54 -16.62 42.30 11.79
N LEU A 55 -17.41 41.29 12.20
CA LEU A 55 -17.50 40.03 11.47
C LEU A 55 -18.04 40.22 10.05
N LYS A 56 -18.81 41.28 9.80
CA LYS A 56 -19.34 41.67 8.49
C LYS A 56 -18.47 42.71 7.77
N ASP A 57 -17.40 43.20 8.40
CA ASP A 57 -16.46 44.12 7.77
C ASP A 57 -15.56 43.32 6.80
N ARG A 58 -15.66 43.68 5.51
CA ARG A 58 -14.95 43.00 4.43
C ARG A 58 -13.43 43.10 4.56
N GLU A 59 -12.90 44.23 5.00
CA GLU A 59 -11.44 44.44 5.11
C GLU A 59 -10.88 43.65 6.29
N VAL A 60 -11.59 43.66 7.43
CA VAL A 60 -11.20 42.84 8.60
C VAL A 60 -11.23 41.35 8.24
N ALA A 61 -12.28 40.89 7.57
CA ALA A 61 -12.37 39.50 7.13
C ALA A 61 -11.26 39.14 6.11
N LEU A 62 -10.96 40.01 5.15
CA LEU A 62 -9.88 39.78 4.17
C LEU A 62 -8.51 39.71 4.85
N ALA A 63 -8.23 40.56 5.83
CA ALA A 63 -7.01 40.49 6.62
C ALA A 63 -6.92 39.17 7.39
N ALA A 64 -8.01 38.76 8.03
CA ALA A 64 -8.08 37.51 8.78
C ALA A 64 -7.87 36.28 7.87
N VAL A 65 -8.55 36.19 6.72
CA VAL A 65 -8.40 35.04 5.81
C VAL A 65 -7.08 35.03 5.06
N ALA A 66 -6.46 36.19 4.84
CA ALA A 66 -5.11 36.27 4.28
C ALA A 66 -4.06 35.72 5.26
N GLN A 67 -4.30 35.87 6.57
CA GLN A 67 -3.47 35.30 7.62
C GLN A 67 -3.75 33.80 7.80
N ASN A 68 -5.03 33.42 7.95
CA ASN A 68 -5.50 32.04 8.12
C ASN A 68 -6.84 31.82 7.40
N GLY A 69 -6.86 30.97 6.37
CA GLY A 69 -8.06 30.71 5.57
C GLY A 69 -9.24 30.14 6.38
N GLN A 70 -8.98 29.44 7.49
CA GLN A 70 -10.02 28.97 8.41
C GLN A 70 -10.75 30.11 9.13
N ALA A 71 -10.19 31.32 9.17
CA ALA A 71 -10.87 32.48 9.73
C ALA A 71 -12.21 32.77 9.05
N LEU A 72 -12.41 32.27 7.81
CA LEU A 72 -13.68 32.36 7.09
C LEU A 72 -14.86 31.80 7.89
N GLU A 73 -14.65 30.80 8.76
CA GLU A 73 -15.66 30.23 9.65
C GLU A 73 -16.40 31.30 10.48
N TRP A 74 -15.65 32.32 10.91
CA TRP A 74 -16.13 33.37 11.81
C TRP A 74 -16.67 34.58 11.07
N ALA A 75 -16.41 34.70 9.77
CA ALA A 75 -16.92 35.80 8.97
C ALA A 75 -18.45 35.77 8.89
N GLY A 76 -19.03 36.97 8.78
CA GLY A 76 -20.46 37.14 8.59
C GLY A 76 -20.97 36.37 7.36
N GLU A 77 -22.22 35.93 7.41
CA GLU A 77 -22.84 35.11 6.37
C GLU A 77 -22.71 35.70 4.95
N GLU A 78 -22.91 37.01 4.81
CA GLU A 78 -22.74 37.73 3.54
C GLU A 78 -21.30 37.64 2.99
N LEU A 79 -20.29 37.59 3.86
CA LEU A 79 -18.90 37.45 3.47
C LEU A 79 -18.54 35.99 3.16
N ARG A 80 -19.17 35.03 3.84
CA ARG A 80 -19.08 33.59 3.48
C ARG A 80 -19.79 33.27 2.17
N ALA A 81 -20.68 34.15 1.71
CA ALA A 81 -21.28 34.16 0.37
C ALA A 81 -20.54 35.07 -0.63
N SER A 82 -19.50 35.80 -0.20
CA SER A 82 -18.73 36.68 -1.07
C SER A 82 -17.62 35.91 -1.77
N ARG A 83 -17.77 35.74 -3.08
CA ARG A 83 -16.83 34.99 -3.92
C ARG A 83 -15.37 35.42 -3.74
N ASP A 84 -15.11 36.72 -3.62
CA ASP A 84 -13.74 37.24 -3.49
C ASP A 84 -13.10 36.87 -2.14
N VAL A 85 -13.87 36.95 -1.05
CA VAL A 85 -13.40 36.63 0.30
C VAL A 85 -13.15 35.14 0.41
N VAL A 86 -14.09 34.33 -0.09
CA VAL A 86 -13.94 32.86 -0.09
C VAL A 86 -12.77 32.43 -0.99
N LEU A 87 -12.60 33.04 -2.17
CA LEU A 87 -11.45 32.74 -3.03
C LEU A 87 -10.12 33.10 -2.37
N ALA A 88 -10.05 34.22 -1.66
CA ALA A 88 -8.85 34.59 -0.88
C ALA A 88 -8.57 33.55 0.21
N ALA A 89 -9.61 33.10 0.92
CA ALA A 89 -9.50 32.06 1.94
C ALA A 89 -9.02 30.72 1.35
N ILE A 90 -9.60 30.25 0.23
CA ILE A 90 -9.21 29.00 -0.46
C ILE A 90 -7.76 29.03 -0.93
N ARG A 91 -7.30 30.18 -1.42
CA ARG A 91 -5.91 30.36 -1.85
C ARG A 91 -4.93 30.27 -0.69
N GLN A 92 -5.35 30.67 0.51
CA GLN A 92 -4.58 30.50 1.73
C GLN A 92 -4.64 29.02 2.17
N ASP A 93 -5.85 28.49 2.37
CA ASP A 93 -6.15 27.12 2.79
C ASP A 93 -7.40 26.60 2.07
N ALA A 94 -7.23 25.56 1.25
CA ALA A 94 -8.32 25.00 0.44
C ALA A 94 -9.50 24.53 1.29
N SER A 95 -9.24 24.09 2.54
CA SER A 95 -10.28 23.62 3.46
C SER A 95 -11.20 24.72 3.98
N ALA A 96 -10.88 26.00 3.71
CA ALA A 96 -11.79 27.11 3.93
C ALA A 96 -13.09 26.99 3.12
N LEU A 97 -13.09 26.26 1.99
CA LEU A 97 -14.29 26.03 1.18
C LEU A 97 -15.46 25.45 2.00
N ARG A 98 -15.17 24.68 3.06
CA ARG A 98 -16.20 24.08 3.94
C ARG A 98 -17.08 25.11 4.65
N HIS A 99 -16.57 26.34 4.83
CA HIS A 99 -17.23 27.43 5.52
C HIS A 99 -17.98 28.37 4.56
N ALA A 100 -17.80 28.20 3.25
CA ALA A 100 -18.48 28.99 2.23
C ALA A 100 -19.99 28.66 2.20
N SER A 101 -20.78 29.64 1.73
CA SER A 101 -22.21 29.46 1.45
C SER A 101 -22.47 28.27 0.52
N GLU A 102 -23.67 27.68 0.60
CA GLU A 102 -24.06 26.56 -0.26
C GLU A 102 -24.00 26.91 -1.74
N GLU A 103 -24.36 28.14 -2.10
CA GLU A 103 -24.30 28.65 -3.47
C GLU A 103 -22.87 28.63 -4.01
N LEU A 104 -21.88 29.03 -3.20
CA LEU A 104 -20.47 29.01 -3.59
C LEU A 104 -19.87 27.60 -3.58
N ARG A 105 -20.39 26.68 -2.77
CA ARG A 105 -20.03 25.25 -2.84
C ARG A 105 -20.65 24.54 -4.05
N ALA A 106 -21.56 25.20 -4.76
CA ALA A 106 -22.07 24.79 -6.07
C ALA A 106 -21.41 25.55 -7.26
N ASP A 107 -20.51 26.50 -7.00
CA ASP A 107 -19.72 27.18 -8.05
C ASP A 107 -18.57 26.27 -8.51
N GLN A 108 -18.69 25.70 -9.71
CA GLN A 108 -17.69 24.79 -10.28
C GLN A 108 -16.30 25.41 -10.33
N ALA A 109 -16.16 26.70 -10.68
CA ALA A 109 -14.85 27.32 -10.83
C ALA A 109 -14.15 27.49 -9.47
N LEU A 110 -14.92 27.84 -8.43
CA LEU A 110 -14.41 27.96 -7.07
C LEU A 110 -14.01 26.60 -6.49
N VAL A 111 -14.87 25.58 -6.69
CA VAL A 111 -14.60 24.22 -6.21
C VAL A 111 -13.42 23.60 -6.96
N SER A 112 -13.29 23.79 -8.28
CA SER A 112 -12.11 23.34 -9.03
C SER A 112 -10.81 23.95 -8.48
N GLU A 113 -10.81 25.24 -8.12
CA GLU A 113 -9.63 25.88 -7.52
C GLU A 113 -9.25 25.24 -6.18
N ALA A 114 -10.24 24.91 -5.34
CA ALA A 114 -10.00 24.21 -4.08
C ALA A 114 -9.49 22.78 -4.31
N VAL A 115 -10.12 22.04 -5.23
CA VAL A 115 -9.75 20.65 -5.59
C VAL A 115 -8.33 20.56 -6.13
N ARG A 116 -7.89 21.51 -6.96
CA ARG A 116 -6.50 21.56 -7.47
C ARG A 116 -5.45 21.67 -6.36
N ARG A 117 -5.82 22.25 -5.23
CA ARG A 117 -4.92 22.43 -4.08
C ARG A 117 -5.00 21.24 -3.13
N ASP A 118 -6.20 20.73 -2.89
CA ASP A 118 -6.45 19.51 -2.14
C ASP A 118 -7.68 18.79 -2.71
N TRP A 119 -7.46 17.62 -3.31
CA TRP A 119 -8.49 16.82 -3.95
C TRP A 119 -9.64 16.47 -2.99
N ARG A 120 -9.37 16.41 -1.68
CA ARG A 120 -10.37 16.13 -0.63
C ARG A 120 -11.47 17.17 -0.59
N MET A 121 -11.25 18.36 -1.15
CA MET A 121 -12.25 19.42 -1.20
C MET A 121 -13.46 19.07 -2.07
N LEU A 122 -13.37 18.02 -2.88
CA LEU A 122 -14.53 17.44 -3.55
C LEU A 122 -15.64 17.05 -2.56
N THR A 123 -15.31 16.70 -1.30
CA THR A 123 -16.28 16.40 -0.24
C THR A 123 -17.17 17.60 0.11
N CYS A 124 -16.67 18.83 -0.07
CA CYS A 124 -17.39 20.05 0.24
C CYS A 124 -18.31 20.50 -0.90
N ALA A 125 -18.11 19.97 -2.11
CA ALA A 125 -18.88 20.31 -3.30
C ALA A 125 -20.35 19.89 -3.17
N SER A 126 -21.24 20.62 -3.85
CA SER A 126 -22.65 20.23 -3.96
C SER A 126 -22.79 18.83 -4.60
N GLU A 127 -23.92 18.15 -4.34
CA GLU A 127 -24.21 16.84 -4.95
C GLU A 127 -24.16 16.88 -6.48
N GLU A 128 -24.63 17.98 -7.08
CA GLU A 128 -24.57 18.22 -8.52
C GLU A 128 -23.13 18.25 -9.03
N LEU A 129 -22.23 18.96 -8.34
CA LEU A 129 -20.82 19.03 -8.72
C LEU A 129 -20.07 17.71 -8.47
N ARG A 130 -20.45 16.94 -7.45
CA ARG A 130 -19.95 15.55 -7.27
C ARG A 130 -20.47 14.60 -8.37
N GLY A 131 -21.49 15.01 -9.12
CA GLY A 131 -21.92 14.40 -10.38
C GLY A 131 -21.23 14.94 -11.64
N SER A 132 -20.44 16.01 -11.52
CA SER A 132 -19.73 16.59 -12.66
C SER A 132 -18.52 15.75 -13.03
N ARG A 133 -18.60 15.08 -14.18
CA ARG A 133 -17.50 14.26 -14.72
C ARG A 133 -16.19 15.03 -14.80
N GLU A 134 -16.23 16.30 -15.21
CA GLU A 134 -15.03 17.12 -15.40
C GLU A 134 -14.31 17.37 -14.08
N LEU A 135 -15.04 17.79 -13.05
CA LEU A 135 -14.50 18.09 -11.72
C LEU A 135 -13.99 16.81 -11.04
N VAL A 136 -14.77 15.73 -11.08
CA VAL A 136 -14.36 14.46 -10.47
C VAL A 136 -13.14 13.89 -11.18
N ARG A 137 -13.06 13.94 -12.51
CA ARG A 137 -11.88 13.49 -13.25
C ARG A 137 -10.65 14.33 -12.90
N GLU A 138 -10.80 15.65 -12.73
CA GLU A 138 -9.73 16.52 -12.26
C GLU A 138 -9.24 16.09 -10.86
N ALA A 139 -10.15 15.78 -9.94
CA ALA A 139 -9.80 15.30 -8.60
C ALA A 139 -9.14 13.91 -8.63
N VAL A 140 -9.66 12.97 -9.43
CA VAL A 140 -9.09 11.61 -9.61
C VAL A 140 -7.69 11.67 -10.18
N GLY A 141 -7.41 12.60 -11.11
CA GLY A 141 -6.07 12.80 -11.66
C GLY A 141 -5.05 13.37 -10.65
N LEU A 142 -5.50 13.83 -9.48
CA LEU A 142 -4.62 14.19 -8.36
C LEU A 142 -4.45 13.03 -7.38
N ASP A 143 -5.54 12.29 -7.11
CA ASP A 143 -5.55 11.12 -6.24
C ASP A 143 -6.76 10.24 -6.55
N TRP A 144 -6.53 8.95 -6.74
CA TRP A 144 -7.58 7.97 -7.06
C TRP A 144 -8.68 7.91 -6.00
N GLN A 145 -8.36 8.22 -4.73
CA GLN A 145 -9.32 8.21 -3.62
C GLN A 145 -10.44 9.23 -3.79
N ALA A 146 -10.25 10.25 -4.62
CA ALA A 146 -11.30 11.21 -4.95
C ALA A 146 -12.57 10.56 -5.53
N LEU A 147 -12.43 9.36 -6.14
CA LEU A 147 -13.54 8.58 -6.65
C LEU A 147 -14.57 8.22 -5.56
N GLU A 148 -14.17 8.13 -4.29
CA GLU A 148 -15.07 7.84 -3.16
C GLU A 148 -16.18 8.91 -3.02
N TYR A 149 -15.83 10.16 -3.33
CA TYR A 149 -16.76 11.29 -3.23
C TYR A 149 -17.56 11.52 -4.50
N ALA A 150 -17.32 10.76 -5.57
CA ALA A 150 -18.08 10.86 -6.81
C ALA A 150 -19.51 10.33 -6.65
N SER A 151 -20.43 10.87 -7.45
CA SER A 151 -21.79 10.34 -7.58
C SER A 151 -21.80 8.85 -7.96
N ALA A 152 -22.89 8.14 -7.66
CA ALA A 152 -23.03 6.73 -7.99
C ALA A 152 -22.97 6.47 -9.51
N GLU A 153 -23.48 7.43 -10.29
CA GLU A 153 -23.42 7.44 -11.76
C GLU A 153 -21.98 7.46 -12.25
N LEU A 154 -21.12 8.31 -11.66
CA LEU A 154 -19.70 8.40 -12.03
C LEU A 154 -18.88 7.22 -11.53
N ARG A 155 -19.23 6.64 -10.38
CA ARG A 155 -18.66 5.35 -9.94
C ARG A 155 -19.10 4.17 -10.80
N SER A 156 -20.05 4.39 -11.71
CA SER A 156 -20.44 3.46 -12.78
C SER A 156 -19.88 3.86 -14.15
N ASP A 157 -19.08 4.94 -14.24
CA ASP A 157 -18.38 5.31 -15.47
C ASP A 157 -17.08 4.50 -15.59
N ARG A 158 -17.14 3.49 -16.45
CA ARG A 158 -16.03 2.59 -16.77
C ARG A 158 -14.71 3.32 -17.06
N ARG A 159 -14.73 4.43 -17.80
CA ARG A 159 -13.50 5.14 -18.19
C ARG A 159 -12.87 5.85 -17.00
N LEU A 160 -13.70 6.51 -16.19
CA LEU A 160 -13.22 7.21 -15.01
C LEU A 160 -12.66 6.25 -13.97
N VAL A 161 -13.36 5.13 -13.74
CA VAL A 161 -12.90 4.07 -12.82
C VAL A 161 -11.59 3.45 -13.31
N LEU A 162 -11.46 3.19 -14.63
CA LEU A 162 -10.22 2.66 -15.19
C LEU A 162 -9.06 3.67 -15.11
N GLU A 163 -9.33 4.96 -15.32
CA GLU A 163 -8.33 6.02 -15.10
C GLU A 163 -7.82 6.00 -13.65
N ALA A 164 -8.71 5.89 -12.65
CA ALA A 164 -8.32 5.78 -11.25
C ALA A 164 -7.57 4.46 -10.93
N ALA A 165 -8.01 3.35 -11.53
CA ALA A 165 -7.45 2.02 -11.29
C ALA A 165 -6.01 1.86 -11.82
N ARG A 166 -5.62 2.68 -12.81
CA ARG A 166 -4.24 2.73 -13.33
C ARG A 166 -3.27 3.33 -12.32
N ASP A 167 -3.73 4.28 -11.52
CA ASP A 167 -2.91 4.87 -10.46
C ASP A 167 -2.85 3.93 -9.25
N ASP A 168 -3.99 3.36 -8.84
CA ASP A 168 -4.05 2.35 -7.79
C ASP A 168 -5.23 1.39 -7.99
N VAL A 169 -4.95 0.09 -7.96
CA VAL A 169 -5.92 -0.99 -8.13
C VAL A 169 -7.08 -0.93 -7.11
N GLN A 170 -6.85 -0.36 -5.92
CA GLN A 170 -7.86 -0.18 -4.89
C GLN A 170 -9.04 0.68 -5.33
N ALA A 171 -8.86 1.54 -6.35
CA ALA A 171 -9.95 2.33 -6.92
C ALA A 171 -11.09 1.46 -7.47
N LEU A 172 -10.81 0.23 -7.92
CA LEU A 172 -11.83 -0.72 -8.35
C LEU A 172 -12.81 -1.12 -7.23
N GLY A 173 -12.36 -1.07 -5.97
CA GLY A 173 -13.22 -1.32 -4.81
C GLY A 173 -14.28 -0.24 -4.60
N LEU A 174 -14.05 0.97 -5.12
CA LEU A 174 -15.01 2.08 -5.07
C LEU A 174 -16.02 2.05 -6.23
N ALA A 175 -15.76 1.25 -7.27
CA ALA A 175 -16.64 1.13 -8.42
C ALA A 175 -17.98 0.50 -8.05
N ALA A 176 -19.02 0.86 -8.80
CA ALA A 176 -20.33 0.23 -8.65
C ALA A 176 -20.26 -1.28 -8.95
N ASP A 177 -21.08 -2.08 -8.27
CA ASP A 177 -21.11 -3.54 -8.40
C ASP A 177 -21.23 -4.01 -9.86
N GLY A 178 -21.99 -3.27 -10.68
CA GLY A 178 -22.13 -3.54 -12.11
C GLY A 178 -20.82 -3.49 -12.88
N LEU A 179 -19.90 -2.57 -12.53
CA LEU A 179 -18.57 -2.48 -13.13
C LEU A 179 -17.60 -3.51 -12.56
N ARG A 180 -17.73 -3.87 -11.28
CA ARG A 180 -16.94 -4.96 -10.68
C ARG A 180 -17.27 -6.33 -11.29
N GLY A 181 -18.43 -6.45 -11.94
CA GLY A 181 -18.83 -7.57 -12.78
C GLY A 181 -18.55 -7.37 -14.28
N ASP A 182 -17.90 -6.28 -14.69
CA ASP A 182 -17.54 -6.04 -16.09
C ASP A 182 -16.21 -6.74 -16.42
N ARG A 183 -16.33 -7.85 -17.15
CA ARG A 183 -15.20 -8.63 -17.64
C ARG A 183 -14.22 -7.78 -18.45
N GLN A 184 -14.69 -6.86 -19.30
CA GLN A 184 -13.79 -6.08 -20.15
C GLN A 184 -12.98 -5.08 -19.32
N LEU A 185 -13.60 -4.42 -18.34
CA LEU A 185 -12.91 -3.53 -17.42
C LEU A 185 -11.82 -4.29 -16.63
N LEU A 186 -12.12 -5.48 -16.11
CA LEU A 186 -11.13 -6.27 -15.38
C LEU A 186 -9.97 -6.73 -16.26
N MET A 187 -10.25 -7.18 -17.48
CA MET A 187 -9.20 -7.59 -18.42
C MET A 187 -8.24 -6.44 -18.75
N GLU A 188 -8.75 -5.21 -18.87
CA GLU A 188 -7.91 -4.01 -19.04
C GLU A 188 -7.15 -3.66 -17.75
N ALA A 189 -7.75 -3.82 -16.56
CA ALA A 189 -7.05 -3.59 -15.29
C ALA A 189 -5.94 -4.62 -15.02
N PHE A 190 -6.05 -5.84 -15.53
CA PHE A 190 -5.01 -6.87 -15.44
C PHE A 190 -3.77 -6.57 -16.29
N GLU A 191 -3.81 -5.59 -17.20
CA GLU A 191 -2.61 -5.12 -17.89
C GLU A 191 -1.62 -4.48 -16.91
N ASP A 192 -2.14 -3.84 -15.85
CA ASP A 192 -1.34 -3.16 -14.82
C ASP A 192 -1.16 -4.02 -13.56
N SER A 193 -2.23 -4.70 -13.07
CA SER A 193 -2.14 -5.55 -11.88
C SER A 193 -3.17 -6.69 -11.86
N GLY A 194 -2.67 -7.93 -11.76
CA GLY A 194 -3.52 -9.12 -11.57
C GLY A 194 -4.30 -9.12 -10.25
N LEU A 195 -3.90 -8.30 -9.27
CA LEU A 195 -4.60 -8.17 -7.99
C LEU A 195 -5.98 -7.50 -8.12
N ALA A 196 -6.31 -6.91 -9.27
CA ALA A 196 -7.64 -6.39 -9.56
C ALA A 196 -8.76 -7.44 -9.37
N LEU A 197 -8.41 -8.73 -9.42
CA LEU A 197 -9.32 -9.85 -9.15
C LEU A 197 -9.94 -9.79 -7.75
N GLU A 198 -9.28 -9.15 -6.78
CA GLU A 198 -9.81 -8.90 -5.43
C GLU A 198 -11.17 -8.20 -5.45
N PHE A 199 -11.31 -7.23 -6.35
CA PHE A 199 -12.49 -6.36 -6.41
C PHE A 199 -13.57 -6.89 -7.34
N ALA A 200 -13.27 -7.94 -8.10
CA ALA A 200 -14.22 -8.59 -8.99
C ALA A 200 -15.40 -9.20 -8.22
N THR A 201 -16.54 -9.32 -8.88
CA THR A 201 -17.67 -10.10 -8.33
C THR A 201 -17.32 -11.58 -8.20
N GLU A 202 -17.99 -12.30 -7.29
CA GLU A 202 -17.80 -13.75 -7.10
C GLU A 202 -17.94 -14.55 -8.40
N ALA A 203 -18.85 -14.12 -9.28
CA ALA A 203 -19.04 -14.73 -10.60
C ALA A 203 -17.77 -14.69 -11.46
N LEU A 204 -17.03 -13.58 -11.44
CA LEU A 204 -15.78 -13.43 -12.19
C LEU A 204 -14.56 -14.00 -11.44
N GLN A 205 -14.59 -14.04 -10.12
CA GLN A 205 -13.62 -14.80 -9.31
C GLN A 205 -13.76 -16.32 -9.52
N GLY A 206 -14.93 -16.77 -9.98
CA GLY A 206 -15.19 -18.14 -10.43
C GLY A 206 -15.02 -18.36 -11.95
N ASP A 207 -14.74 -17.32 -12.73
CA ASP A 207 -14.52 -17.44 -14.17
C ASP A 207 -13.07 -17.85 -14.43
N ARG A 208 -12.92 -19.07 -14.98
CA ARG A 208 -11.60 -19.66 -15.23
C ARG A 208 -10.72 -18.81 -16.13
N ASP A 209 -11.27 -18.20 -17.18
CA ASP A 209 -10.48 -17.42 -18.14
C ASP A 209 -10.03 -16.09 -17.52
N VAL A 210 -10.89 -15.47 -16.72
CA VAL A 210 -10.58 -14.24 -15.98
C VAL A 210 -9.50 -14.52 -14.94
N VAL A 211 -9.64 -15.58 -14.15
CA VAL A 211 -8.62 -15.96 -13.16
C VAL A 211 -7.30 -16.32 -13.83
N LEU A 212 -7.32 -17.05 -14.95
CA LEU A 212 -6.10 -17.35 -15.70
C LEU A 212 -5.41 -16.10 -16.23
N ALA A 213 -6.16 -15.08 -16.66
CA ALA A 213 -5.58 -13.80 -17.05
C ALA A 213 -4.92 -13.10 -15.84
N ALA A 214 -5.61 -13.04 -14.70
CA ALA A 214 -5.11 -12.42 -13.48
C ALA A 214 -3.82 -13.08 -12.96
N VAL A 215 -3.80 -14.42 -12.85
CA VAL A 215 -2.65 -15.15 -12.28
C VAL A 215 -1.43 -15.18 -13.19
N ARG A 216 -1.60 -14.89 -14.49
CA ARG A 216 -0.47 -14.74 -15.43
C ARG A 216 0.21 -13.39 -15.29
N THR A 217 -0.52 -12.36 -14.86
CA THR A 217 0.06 -11.06 -14.53
C THR A 217 0.63 -11.06 -13.11
N ASP A 218 -0.11 -11.59 -12.13
CA ASP A 218 0.31 -11.68 -10.73
C ASP A 218 -0.21 -13.00 -10.11
N GLY A 219 0.68 -13.96 -9.88
CA GLY A 219 0.37 -15.28 -9.37
C GLY A 219 -0.23 -15.25 -7.96
N VAL A 220 -0.04 -14.16 -7.19
CA VAL A 220 -0.66 -13.99 -5.88
C VAL A 220 -2.17 -13.75 -6.01
N ALA A 221 -2.66 -13.32 -7.18
CA ALA A 221 -4.08 -13.16 -7.47
C ALA A 221 -4.89 -14.44 -7.25
N LEU A 222 -4.24 -15.63 -7.30
CA LEU A 222 -4.87 -16.92 -7.01
C LEU A 222 -5.62 -16.94 -5.66
N LYS A 223 -5.17 -16.15 -4.67
CA LYS A 223 -5.84 -16.07 -3.36
C LYS A 223 -7.27 -15.53 -3.42
N PHE A 224 -7.62 -14.79 -4.47
CA PHE A 224 -8.95 -14.21 -4.71
C PHE A 224 -9.82 -15.06 -5.60
N ALA A 225 -9.27 -16.12 -6.21
CA ALA A 225 -10.06 -17.05 -7.00
C ALA A 225 -11.01 -17.87 -6.10
N SER A 226 -12.11 -18.32 -6.70
CA SER A 226 -13.03 -19.27 -6.06
C SER A 226 -12.30 -20.52 -5.56
N GLU A 227 -12.86 -21.18 -4.52
CA GLU A 227 -12.29 -22.42 -3.99
C GLU A 227 -12.15 -23.52 -5.07
N GLU A 228 -13.10 -23.58 -6.01
CA GLU A 228 -13.06 -24.52 -7.13
C GLU A 228 -11.83 -24.29 -8.02
N LEU A 229 -11.54 -23.03 -8.39
CA LEU A 229 -10.38 -22.70 -9.22
C LEU A 229 -9.05 -22.75 -8.46
N ARG A 230 -9.06 -22.56 -7.13
CA ARG A 230 -7.92 -22.92 -6.27
C ARG A 230 -7.69 -24.43 -6.20
N GLY A 231 -8.66 -25.24 -6.61
CA GLY A 231 -8.56 -26.68 -6.85
C GLY A 231 -8.22 -27.08 -8.28
N ASP A 232 -8.17 -26.15 -9.24
CA ASP A 232 -7.78 -26.43 -10.62
C ASP A 232 -6.24 -26.48 -10.72
N ALA A 233 -5.72 -27.68 -10.97
CA ALA A 233 -4.29 -27.92 -11.07
C ALA A 233 -3.60 -27.09 -12.16
N GLU A 234 -4.27 -26.78 -13.27
CA GLU A 234 -3.69 -25.95 -14.32
C GLU A 234 -3.61 -24.48 -13.88
N VAL A 235 -4.69 -23.94 -13.31
CA VAL A 235 -4.73 -22.55 -12.83
C VAL A 235 -3.68 -22.33 -11.74
N VAL A 236 -3.60 -23.23 -10.77
CA VAL A 236 -2.60 -23.15 -9.69
C VAL A 236 -1.18 -23.28 -10.23
N LEU A 237 -0.94 -24.17 -11.20
CA LEU A 237 0.40 -24.33 -11.78
C LEU A 237 0.84 -23.09 -12.56
N GLU A 238 -0.07 -22.43 -13.29
CA GLU A 238 0.19 -21.14 -13.93
C GLU A 238 0.52 -20.06 -12.88
N ALA A 239 -0.26 -19.96 -11.80
CA ALA A 239 0.00 -19.01 -10.72
C ALA A 239 1.37 -19.25 -10.04
N VAL A 240 1.76 -20.51 -9.84
CA VAL A 240 3.06 -20.87 -9.24
C VAL A 240 4.24 -20.56 -10.17
N ARG A 241 4.05 -20.67 -11.49
CA ARG A 241 5.08 -20.28 -12.47
C ARG A 241 5.42 -18.80 -12.36
N GLU A 242 4.42 -17.96 -12.15
CA GLU A 242 4.58 -16.54 -11.94
C GLU A 242 5.13 -16.25 -10.53
N ALA A 243 4.37 -16.61 -9.47
CA ALA A 243 4.72 -16.34 -8.09
C ALA A 243 4.95 -17.61 -7.27
N LYS A 244 6.16 -17.78 -6.72
CA LYS A 244 6.50 -18.92 -5.84
C LYS A 244 5.55 -19.08 -4.64
N SER A 245 5.04 -17.97 -4.11
CA SER A 245 4.14 -17.92 -2.96
C SER A 245 2.72 -18.38 -3.30
N ALA A 246 2.32 -18.44 -4.58
CA ALA A 246 0.98 -18.82 -5.01
C ALA A 246 0.57 -20.21 -4.50
N LEU A 247 1.54 -21.13 -4.33
CA LEU A 247 1.27 -22.50 -3.84
C LEU A 247 0.55 -22.52 -2.48
N ARG A 248 0.77 -21.52 -1.61
CA ARG A 248 0.08 -21.44 -0.31
C ARG A 248 -1.43 -21.22 -0.44
N HIS A 249 -1.87 -20.69 -1.57
CA HIS A 249 -3.26 -20.34 -1.87
C HIS A 249 -3.98 -21.45 -2.63
N ALA A 250 -3.29 -22.50 -3.07
CA ALA A 250 -3.93 -23.68 -3.63
C ALA A 250 -4.83 -24.37 -2.59
N SER A 251 -5.85 -25.09 -3.07
CA SER A 251 -6.72 -25.91 -2.23
C SER A 251 -5.91 -26.92 -1.41
N GLU A 252 -6.42 -27.29 -0.23
CA GLU A 252 -5.75 -28.28 0.63
C GLU A 252 -5.55 -29.62 -0.08
N ALA A 253 -6.51 -30.02 -0.93
CA ALA A 253 -6.44 -31.24 -1.72
C ALA A 253 -5.23 -31.24 -2.67
N LEU A 254 -5.01 -30.16 -3.44
CA LEU A 254 -3.85 -30.05 -4.33
C LEU A 254 -2.54 -29.91 -3.55
N ARG A 255 -2.55 -29.19 -2.43
CA ARG A 255 -1.35 -29.06 -1.58
C ARG A 255 -0.95 -30.40 -0.96
N ALA A 256 -1.90 -31.27 -0.65
CA ALA A 256 -1.65 -32.63 -0.16
C ALA A 256 -1.23 -33.61 -1.28
N ASP A 257 -1.52 -33.29 -2.55
CA ASP A 257 -1.09 -34.08 -3.69
C ASP A 257 0.41 -33.86 -3.95
N ARG A 258 1.19 -34.85 -3.52
CA ARG A 258 2.64 -34.93 -3.70
C ARG A 258 3.07 -34.78 -5.16
N ASP A 259 2.39 -35.44 -6.10
CA ASP A 259 2.78 -35.42 -7.51
C ASP A 259 2.49 -34.05 -8.13
N PHE A 260 1.41 -33.40 -7.68
CA PHE A 260 1.14 -32.01 -8.01
C PHE A 260 2.21 -31.05 -7.46
N VAL A 261 2.57 -31.17 -6.18
CA VAL A 261 3.63 -30.33 -5.57
C VAL A 261 4.97 -30.55 -6.29
N LEU A 262 5.31 -31.77 -6.70
CA LEU A 262 6.49 -32.03 -7.54
C LEU A 262 6.44 -31.29 -8.88
N ARG A 263 5.27 -31.21 -9.53
CA ARG A 263 5.10 -30.41 -10.76
C ARG A 263 5.30 -28.91 -10.48
N CYS A 264 4.79 -28.40 -9.36
CA CYS A 264 5.01 -27.02 -8.94
C CYS A 264 6.49 -26.72 -8.69
N VAL A 265 7.21 -27.59 -7.97
CA VAL A 265 8.65 -27.47 -7.71
C VAL A 265 9.46 -27.47 -9.01
N ARG A 266 9.10 -28.32 -9.97
CA ARG A 266 9.73 -28.33 -11.30
C ARG A 266 9.50 -27.04 -12.08
N ALA A 267 8.36 -26.40 -11.90
CA ALA A 267 8.02 -25.15 -12.58
C ALA A 267 8.68 -23.94 -11.91
N ASN A 268 8.67 -23.89 -10.57
CA ASN A 268 9.25 -22.82 -9.77
C ASN A 268 9.81 -23.40 -8.45
N PRO A 269 11.12 -23.71 -8.37
CA PRO A 269 11.71 -24.38 -7.21
C PRO A 269 11.53 -23.65 -5.89
N GLY A 270 11.48 -22.31 -5.93
CA GLY A 270 11.25 -21.48 -4.75
C GLY A 270 9.89 -21.69 -4.09
N CYS A 271 8.93 -22.32 -4.76
CA CYS A 271 7.62 -22.61 -4.16
C CYS A 271 7.69 -23.63 -3.02
N LEU A 272 8.79 -24.38 -2.91
CA LEU A 272 9.02 -25.36 -1.85
C LEU A 272 8.92 -24.72 -0.45
N GLU A 273 9.32 -23.46 -0.31
CA GLU A 273 9.16 -22.66 0.92
C GLU A 273 7.71 -22.65 1.44
N PHE A 274 6.73 -22.70 0.51
CA PHE A 274 5.29 -22.61 0.79
C PHE A 274 4.58 -23.98 0.72
N ALA A 275 5.32 -25.04 0.39
CA ALA A 275 4.78 -26.39 0.33
C ALA A 275 4.44 -26.92 1.74
N PRO A 276 3.43 -27.79 1.88
CA PRO A 276 3.13 -28.42 3.16
C PRO A 276 4.32 -29.17 3.73
N GLU A 277 4.37 -29.25 5.05
CA GLU A 277 5.45 -29.92 5.77
C GLU A 277 5.66 -31.37 5.32
N ALA A 278 4.58 -32.11 5.05
CA ALA A 278 4.66 -33.47 4.51
C ALA A 278 5.47 -33.56 3.21
N CYS A 279 5.37 -32.56 2.32
CA CYS A 279 6.18 -32.48 1.11
C CYS A 279 7.62 -32.02 1.39
N ARG A 280 7.82 -31.13 2.37
CA ARG A 280 9.16 -30.69 2.80
C ARG A 280 9.93 -31.77 3.57
N ALA A 281 9.23 -32.81 4.06
CA ALA A 281 9.81 -34.01 4.66
C ALA A 281 10.06 -35.14 3.65
N ASP A 282 9.59 -35.01 2.40
CA ASP A 282 9.75 -36.04 1.38
C ASP A 282 11.13 -35.93 0.70
N ARG A 283 11.95 -36.98 0.86
CA ARG A 283 13.29 -37.07 0.26
C ARG A 283 13.28 -36.80 -1.24
N GLN A 284 12.32 -37.34 -1.99
CA GLN A 284 12.28 -37.20 -3.44
C GLN A 284 11.89 -35.78 -3.86
N VAL A 285 10.98 -35.13 -3.14
CA VAL A 285 10.62 -33.73 -3.38
C VAL A 285 11.83 -32.82 -3.20
N ILE A 286 12.57 -33.00 -2.09
CA ILE A 286 13.79 -32.22 -1.83
C ILE A 286 14.86 -32.51 -2.87
N LEU A 287 15.13 -33.78 -3.20
CA LEU A 287 16.14 -34.14 -4.21
C LEU A 287 15.80 -33.55 -5.59
N GLU A 288 14.53 -33.53 -5.98
CA GLU A 288 14.12 -32.93 -7.25
C GLU A 288 14.25 -31.40 -7.22
N ALA A 289 13.89 -30.74 -6.11
CA ALA A 289 14.10 -29.30 -5.94
C ALA A 289 15.59 -28.92 -6.03
N MET A 290 16.46 -29.72 -5.40
CA MET A 290 17.91 -29.53 -5.38
C MET A 290 18.59 -29.63 -6.74
N ARG A 291 17.94 -30.26 -7.73
CA ARG A 291 18.43 -30.27 -9.11
C ARG A 291 18.38 -28.89 -9.76
N PHE A 292 17.47 -28.04 -9.32
CA PHE A 292 17.30 -26.68 -9.83
C PHE A 292 17.90 -25.64 -8.89
N ASP A 293 17.70 -25.80 -7.57
CA ASP A 293 18.23 -24.91 -6.55
C ASP A 293 18.79 -25.71 -5.36
N ARG A 294 20.11 -25.69 -5.20
CA ARG A 294 20.82 -26.41 -4.13
C ARG A 294 20.44 -25.92 -2.72
N SER A 295 19.99 -24.67 -2.60
CA SER A 295 19.54 -24.11 -1.32
C SER A 295 18.17 -24.64 -0.89
N ALA A 296 17.47 -25.40 -1.75
CA ALA A 296 16.20 -26.04 -1.43
C ALA A 296 16.27 -26.96 -0.21
N LEU A 297 17.44 -27.53 0.08
CA LEU A 297 17.65 -28.31 1.31
C LEU A 297 17.35 -27.50 2.57
N SER A 298 17.58 -26.18 2.57
CA SER A 298 17.29 -25.32 3.72
C SER A 298 15.80 -25.27 4.09
N HIS A 299 14.91 -25.56 3.13
CA HIS A 299 13.47 -25.61 3.34
C HIS A 299 12.96 -26.98 3.83
N ALA A 300 13.80 -28.02 3.77
CA ALA A 300 13.46 -29.34 4.29
C ALA A 300 13.21 -29.32 5.80
N THR A 301 12.44 -30.28 6.30
CA THR A 301 12.19 -30.39 7.74
C THR A 301 13.47 -30.70 8.50
N ALA A 302 13.53 -30.37 9.79
CA ALA A 302 14.71 -30.60 10.61
C ALA A 302 15.05 -32.10 10.64
N GLU A 303 14.04 -32.96 10.78
CA GLU A 303 14.17 -34.41 10.78
C GLU A 303 14.87 -34.92 9.53
N LEU A 304 14.53 -34.37 8.36
CA LEU A 304 15.16 -34.77 7.10
C LEU A 304 16.59 -34.23 6.95
N ARG A 305 16.87 -33.05 7.51
CA ARG A 305 18.23 -32.46 7.53
C ARG A 305 19.16 -33.11 8.56
N ASP A 306 18.59 -33.78 9.56
CA ASP A 306 19.27 -34.61 10.57
C ASP A 306 19.43 -36.07 10.11
N ASP A 307 18.79 -36.47 9.00
CA ASP A 307 18.89 -37.80 8.46
C ASP A 307 20.27 -38.03 7.81
N ARG A 308 21.09 -38.83 8.49
CA ARG A 308 22.48 -39.10 8.09
C ARG A 308 22.59 -39.74 6.71
N ASP A 309 21.73 -40.70 6.38
CA ASP A 309 21.78 -41.42 5.10
C ASP A 309 21.38 -40.49 3.96
N PHE A 310 20.36 -39.67 4.19
CA PHE A 310 19.94 -38.64 3.25
C PHE A 310 21.02 -37.58 3.06
N ALA A 311 21.64 -37.10 4.14
CA ALA A 311 22.73 -36.14 4.08
C ALA A 311 23.91 -36.70 3.26
N LEU A 312 24.32 -37.95 3.48
CA LEU A 312 25.37 -38.61 2.69
C LEU A 312 25.02 -38.65 1.20
N GLN A 313 23.77 -39.01 0.86
CA GLN A 313 23.29 -39.01 -0.52
C GLN A 313 23.37 -37.62 -1.15
N VAL A 314 22.90 -36.61 -0.42
CA VAL A 314 22.82 -35.22 -0.87
C VAL A 314 24.21 -34.63 -1.06
N VAL A 315 25.11 -34.72 -0.08
CA VAL A 315 26.45 -34.13 -0.18
C VAL A 315 27.35 -34.86 -1.18
N SER A 316 27.10 -36.14 -1.42
CA SER A 316 27.78 -36.90 -2.48
C SER A 316 27.42 -36.41 -3.89
N SER A 317 26.24 -35.81 -4.03
CA SER A 317 25.75 -35.26 -5.31
C SER A 317 26.00 -33.75 -5.41
N TRP A 318 25.88 -33.02 -4.30
CA TRP A 318 26.04 -31.57 -4.18
C TRP A 318 26.82 -31.21 -2.90
N GLY A 319 28.14 -31.11 -2.96
CA GLY A 319 29.00 -30.97 -1.79
C GLY A 319 28.73 -29.71 -0.95
N LEU A 320 28.38 -28.59 -1.59
CA LEU A 320 28.02 -27.35 -0.88
C LEU A 320 26.71 -27.47 -0.07
N ALA A 321 25.88 -28.48 -0.33
CA ALA A 321 24.68 -28.72 0.47
C ALA A 321 25.02 -29.06 1.93
N LEU A 322 26.28 -29.37 2.24
CA LEU A 322 26.77 -29.48 3.61
C LEU A 322 26.48 -28.22 4.45
N GLU A 323 26.35 -27.04 3.85
CA GLU A 323 25.94 -25.83 4.58
C GLU A 323 24.57 -25.97 5.26
N HIS A 324 23.65 -26.68 4.60
CA HIS A 324 22.24 -26.72 4.99
C HIS A 324 21.86 -27.96 5.77
N VAL A 325 22.72 -28.99 5.88
CA VAL A 325 22.50 -30.11 6.81
C VAL A 325 22.70 -29.64 8.26
N SER A 326 22.27 -30.45 9.22
CA SER A 326 22.34 -30.07 10.62
C SER A 326 23.77 -29.89 11.14
N ALA A 327 23.91 -29.11 12.21
CA ALA A 327 25.22 -28.84 12.82
C ALA A 327 25.91 -30.13 13.32
N GLU A 328 25.12 -31.11 13.74
CA GLU A 328 25.59 -32.43 14.15
C GLU A 328 26.24 -33.17 12.97
N LEU A 329 25.56 -33.23 11.83
CA LEU A 329 26.09 -33.87 10.62
C LEU A 329 27.23 -33.09 9.95
N ARG A 330 27.29 -31.76 10.13
CA ARG A 330 28.48 -30.96 9.75
C ARG A 330 29.71 -31.29 10.60
N SER A 331 29.54 -31.99 11.71
CA SER A 331 30.61 -32.51 12.56
C SER A 331 30.87 -34.01 12.32
N ASP A 332 30.05 -34.69 11.51
CA ASP A 332 30.25 -36.07 11.12
C ASP A 332 31.37 -36.16 10.08
N ARG A 333 32.45 -36.88 10.43
CA ARG A 333 33.63 -37.04 9.59
C ARG A 333 33.30 -37.61 8.21
N GLU A 334 32.44 -38.63 8.14
CA GLU A 334 32.13 -39.30 6.88
C GLU A 334 31.34 -38.37 5.95
N VAL A 335 30.37 -37.64 6.49
CA VAL A 335 29.57 -36.66 5.75
C VAL A 335 30.46 -35.53 5.22
N VAL A 336 31.33 -34.97 6.06
CA VAL A 336 32.25 -33.88 5.66
C VAL A 336 33.26 -34.34 4.62
N VAL A 337 33.81 -35.56 4.74
CA VAL A 337 34.73 -36.12 3.75
C VAL A 337 34.02 -36.38 2.43
N ALA A 338 32.80 -36.93 2.45
CA ALA A 338 32.00 -37.15 1.24
C ALA A 338 31.69 -35.82 0.53
N ALA A 339 31.25 -34.80 1.27
CA ALA A 339 31.02 -33.45 0.76
C ALA A 339 32.28 -32.83 0.16
N SER A 340 33.42 -32.94 0.86
CA SER A 340 34.70 -32.35 0.46
C SER A 340 35.31 -33.04 -0.77
N ARG A 341 35.03 -34.34 -0.95
CA ARG A 341 35.39 -35.09 -2.16
C ARG A 341 34.59 -34.63 -3.38
N GLN A 342 33.32 -34.28 -3.19
CA GLN A 342 32.48 -33.73 -4.25
C GLN A 342 32.87 -32.27 -4.57
N ASN A 343 32.99 -31.42 -3.55
CA ASN A 343 33.44 -30.03 -3.66
C ASN A 343 34.32 -29.65 -2.47
N ARG A 344 35.58 -29.28 -2.75
CA ARG A 344 36.56 -28.91 -1.74
C ARG A 344 36.15 -27.73 -0.86
N GLU A 345 35.39 -26.79 -1.38
CA GLU A 345 34.92 -25.63 -0.63
C GLU A 345 33.91 -26.01 0.46
N ALA A 346 33.27 -27.19 0.34
CA ALA A 346 32.34 -27.69 1.35
C ALA A 346 33.00 -27.82 2.73
N ILE A 347 34.30 -28.12 2.79
CA ILE A 347 35.03 -28.23 4.06
C ILE A 347 34.91 -26.96 4.92
N SER A 348 34.69 -25.79 4.30
CA SER A 348 34.51 -24.52 5.02
C SER A 348 33.32 -24.53 5.98
N PHE A 349 32.30 -25.34 5.71
CA PHE A 349 31.09 -25.45 6.55
C PHE A 349 31.26 -26.38 7.76
N ALA A 350 32.36 -27.13 7.82
CA ALA A 350 32.69 -27.99 8.95
C ALA A 350 33.34 -27.21 10.11
N PRO A 351 33.23 -27.68 11.37
CA PRO A 351 33.89 -27.06 12.51
C PRO A 351 35.41 -26.97 12.36
N ALA A 352 36.03 -25.92 12.90
CA ALA A 352 37.46 -25.64 12.76
C ALA A 352 38.38 -26.82 13.14
N MET A 353 38.01 -27.58 14.18
CA MET A 353 38.77 -28.75 14.63
C MET A 353 38.81 -29.86 13.56
N LEU A 354 37.66 -30.19 12.98
CA LEU A 354 37.53 -31.20 11.93
C LEU A 354 38.18 -30.73 10.61
N ARG A 355 38.11 -29.44 10.30
CA ARG A 355 38.83 -28.84 9.16
C ARG A 355 40.34 -29.03 9.28
N ALA A 356 40.90 -28.81 10.47
CA ALA A 356 42.34 -28.97 10.71
C ALA A 356 42.81 -30.43 10.60
N GLU A 357 41.99 -31.37 11.08
CA GLU A 357 42.25 -32.81 11.00
C GLU A 357 42.23 -33.32 9.55
N LEU A 358 41.23 -32.92 8.76
CA LEU A 358 41.03 -33.40 7.40
C LEU A 358 41.89 -32.66 6.35
N ALA A 359 42.50 -31.52 6.69
CA ALA A 359 43.32 -30.74 5.78
C ALA A 359 44.55 -31.48 5.24
N GLY A 360 45.09 -32.45 5.99
CA GLY A 360 46.20 -33.31 5.55
C GLY A 360 45.76 -34.43 4.60
N GLU A 361 44.63 -35.06 4.88
CA GLU A 361 44.13 -36.24 4.16
C GLU A 361 43.55 -35.89 2.78
N LEU A 362 42.80 -34.79 2.69
CA LEU A 362 42.16 -34.36 1.43
C LEU A 362 43.16 -33.76 0.42
N ARG A 363 44.37 -33.40 0.88
CA ARG A 363 45.49 -32.97 0.01
C ARG A 363 46.23 -34.14 -0.64
N ALA A 364 46.10 -35.36 -0.10
CA ALA A 364 46.89 -36.52 -0.49
C ALA A 364 46.20 -37.47 -1.49
N ASP A 365 44.93 -37.25 -1.84
CA ASP A 365 44.18 -38.14 -2.76
C ASP A 365 44.47 -37.81 -4.25
N PRO A 366 45.09 -38.73 -5.02
CA PRO A 366 45.56 -38.50 -6.39
C PRO A 366 44.46 -38.50 -7.47
N ARG A 367 43.17 -38.72 -7.14
CA ARG A 367 42.06 -38.62 -8.12
C ARG A 367 41.72 -37.18 -8.53
N HIS A 368 42.50 -36.21 -8.08
CA HIS A 368 42.20 -34.78 -8.08
C HIS A 368 42.85 -33.93 -9.18
N CYS A 369 43.51 -34.50 -10.18
CA CYS A 369 44.16 -33.71 -11.25
C CYS A 369 43.34 -33.53 -12.54
N LEU A 370 42.13 -34.10 -12.65
CA LEU A 370 41.38 -34.11 -13.91
C LEU A 370 39.88 -33.89 -13.69
N ARG A 371 39.45 -32.63 -13.58
CA ARG A 371 38.17 -32.08 -14.09
C ARG A 371 38.08 -30.61 -13.66
N ASN A 372 38.58 -29.75 -14.54
CA ASN A 372 38.16 -28.35 -14.64
C ASN A 372 36.76 -28.29 -15.25
#